data_AF-A0A6A5R895-F1
#
_entry.id   AF-A0A6A5R895-F1
#
_cell.length_a   1.000
_cell.length_b   1.000
_cell.length_c   1.000
_cell.angle_alpha   90.00
_cell.angle_beta   90.00
_cell.angle_gamma   90.00
#
_symmetry.space_group_name_H-M   'P 1'
#
loop_
_entity.id
_entity.type
_entity.pdbx_description
1 polymer ?
#
loop_
_entity_poly.entity_id
_entity_poly.type
_entity_poly.pdbx_seq_one_letter_code
_entity_poly.pdbx_strand_id
1 'polypeptide(L)'
;MVNAKDYAFKVQPQQPNSQASQQAHGTIINCRKPGATRSGKKQKEARLREALLANAEESRKRKRGSGEECGFESASTEYALPTSQTACAASLSTIPPDRPICPPRWQPLKPPRPRKLKGPTKGVDLDCWFTILSFSDPAQLLAMRRTIPSCYYFLRDNPTLWKHSRNYHYGSALPEPPSELTEFQYADLRHDHGCMSCKAPNTRKTYWAFLRRWCKTCLQSKTLREHDAIPLLRSASGEDLSFLHTCLPSGIFDSWGNFAGVGPATTHALKTIYLLSDVRKIVAEYNHIKAQNTDPASWSAELHAWYSPKVKVVEERRSFAHKMEGYEEAARGTRTSDYALKKTARRNYFQNEASKLMPPITAPEMECCPSYRRAVTIPKAPNNTSWLQLRPKLEREVAELRAKGGPPDQHPPTASASGTSTPMAVMDQLQPQRRFPVLPSIGFALGYHLGTAPPHSYFF
;
A
#
# COMPACT_ATOMS: atom_id res chain seq x y z
N MET A 1 35.86 -1.46 -19.08
CA MET A 1 35.98 -0.01 -19.37
C MET A 1 36.07 0.15 -20.87
N VAL A 2 35.22 0.97 -21.49
CA VAL A 2 35.32 1.27 -22.93
C VAL A 2 35.37 2.78 -23.07
N ASN A 3 36.39 3.27 -23.79
CA ASN A 3 36.78 4.67 -23.83
C ASN A 3 35.97 5.41 -24.91
N ALA A 4 34.93 6.14 -24.52
CA ALA A 4 34.10 6.92 -25.43
C ALA A 4 34.45 8.40 -25.32
N LYS A 5 35.30 8.90 -26.24
CA LYS A 5 35.68 10.33 -26.31
C LYS A 5 35.33 11.06 -27.61
N ASP A 6 35.17 10.36 -28.74
CA ASP A 6 35.17 10.99 -30.07
C ASP A 6 33.92 10.73 -30.93
N TYR A 7 32.72 10.71 -30.33
CA TYR A 7 31.45 10.73 -31.06
C TYR A 7 30.74 12.09 -30.95
N ALA A 8 31.18 13.03 -31.78
CA ALA A 8 30.50 14.30 -31.99
C ALA A 8 29.30 14.11 -32.93
N PHE A 9 28.09 14.01 -32.38
CA PHE A 9 26.86 13.99 -33.17
C PHE A 9 26.65 15.34 -33.87
N LYS A 10 26.85 15.38 -35.20
CA LYS A 10 26.41 16.51 -36.03
C LYS A 10 24.88 16.53 -36.08
N VAL A 11 24.26 17.28 -35.18
CA VAL A 11 22.84 17.61 -35.25
C VAL A 11 22.63 18.52 -36.46
N GLN A 12 21.97 17.99 -37.49
CA GLN A 12 21.62 18.75 -38.68
C GLN A 12 20.54 19.78 -38.29
N PRO A 13 20.75 21.09 -38.48
CA PRO A 13 19.78 22.10 -38.06
C PRO A 13 18.50 21.94 -38.87
N GLN A 14 17.38 21.73 -38.19
CA GLN A 14 16.06 21.68 -38.83
C GLN A 14 15.78 23.03 -39.49
N GLN A 15 15.45 23.02 -40.79
CA GLN A 15 14.95 24.22 -41.45
C GLN A 15 13.61 24.61 -40.82
N PRO A 16 13.39 25.90 -40.48
CA PRO A 16 12.12 26.35 -39.96
C PRO A 16 11.03 26.20 -41.03
N ASN A 17 10.04 25.35 -40.75
CA ASN A 17 8.93 25.11 -41.66
C ASN A 17 8.04 26.36 -41.75
N SER A 18 8.22 27.14 -42.81
CA SER A 18 7.49 28.39 -43.09
C SER A 18 6.08 28.13 -43.64
N GLN A 19 5.30 27.32 -42.93
CA GLN A 19 3.88 27.13 -43.21
C GLN A 19 3.06 28.09 -42.32
N ALA A 20 2.42 29.08 -42.95
CA ALA A 20 1.63 30.09 -42.25
C ALA A 20 0.49 29.43 -41.45
N SER A 21 0.49 29.61 -40.13
CA SER A 21 -0.57 29.12 -39.27
C SER A 21 -1.85 29.94 -39.47
N GLN A 22 -2.95 29.25 -39.77
CA GLN A 22 -4.28 29.84 -39.74
C GLN A 22 -4.61 30.32 -38.32
N GLN A 23 -5.38 31.40 -38.21
CA GLN A 23 -5.57 32.17 -36.99
C GLN A 23 -6.08 31.31 -35.81
N ALA A 24 -5.26 31.20 -34.76
CA ALA A 24 -5.63 30.53 -33.53
C ALA A 24 -6.52 31.45 -32.67
N HIS A 25 -7.84 31.20 -32.68
CA HIS A 25 -8.77 31.88 -31.78
C HIS A 25 -8.57 31.42 -30.33
N GLY A 26 -7.89 32.23 -29.53
CA GLY A 26 -7.68 31.99 -28.11
C GLY A 26 -8.93 32.26 -27.27
N THR A 27 -9.69 31.23 -26.92
CA THR A 27 -10.81 31.33 -25.97
C THR A 27 -10.29 31.39 -24.53
N ILE A 28 -10.42 32.54 -23.87
CA ILE A 28 -9.99 32.72 -22.47
C ILE A 28 -11.02 32.07 -21.53
N ILE A 29 -10.76 30.84 -21.09
CA ILE A 29 -11.57 30.18 -20.07
C ILE A 29 -11.17 30.70 -18.68
N ASN A 30 -11.98 31.60 -18.14
CA ASN A 30 -11.74 32.27 -16.86
C ASN A 30 -12.10 31.35 -15.66
N CYS A 31 -11.20 30.44 -15.31
CA CYS A 31 -11.36 29.48 -14.19
C CYS A 31 -11.24 30.13 -12.78
N ARG A 32 -12.00 31.19 -12.50
CA ARG A 32 -12.22 31.66 -11.12
C ARG A 32 -13.34 30.84 -10.47
N LYS A 33 -12.98 29.99 -9.51
CA LYS A 33 -13.95 29.31 -8.65
C LYS A 33 -14.73 30.34 -7.80
N PRO A 34 -16.07 30.41 -7.87
CA PRO A 34 -16.84 31.18 -6.90
C PRO A 34 -16.67 30.58 -5.49
N GLY A 35 -16.68 31.45 -4.48
CA GLY A 35 -16.27 31.11 -3.12
C GLY A 35 -17.22 30.15 -2.41
N ALA A 36 -16.66 29.11 -1.78
CA ALA A 36 -17.38 28.33 -0.78
C ALA A 36 -17.50 29.16 0.51
N THR A 37 -18.71 29.63 0.81
CA THR A 37 -19.06 30.30 2.06
C THR A 37 -18.77 29.38 3.24
N ARG A 38 -17.93 29.84 4.19
CA ARG A 38 -17.72 29.13 5.46
C ARG A 38 -18.93 29.33 6.36
N SER A 39 -19.31 28.25 7.04
CA SER A 39 -20.44 28.15 7.95
C SER A 39 -20.35 29.14 9.12
N GLY A 40 -21.52 29.68 9.50
CA GLY A 40 -21.64 30.62 10.60
C GLY A 40 -21.33 30.02 11.97
N LYS A 41 -20.81 30.86 12.87
CA LYS A 41 -20.63 30.53 14.29
C LYS A 41 -22.01 30.41 14.96
N LYS A 42 -22.18 29.39 15.82
CA LYS A 42 -23.28 29.39 16.79
C LYS A 42 -23.05 30.48 17.83
N GLN A 43 -24.00 31.41 17.98
CA GLN A 43 -24.20 32.15 19.23
C GLN A 43 -25.47 31.63 19.92
N LYS A 44 -25.48 31.76 21.24
CA LYS A 44 -26.63 31.47 22.13
C LYS A 44 -27.61 32.66 22.14
N GLU A 45 -28.70 32.48 22.89
CA GLU A 45 -29.76 33.45 23.23
C GLU A 45 -30.83 33.69 22.15
N ALA A 46 -32.09 33.97 22.51
CA ALA A 46 -32.85 33.62 23.73
C ALA A 46 -34.37 33.78 23.45
N ARG A 47 -35.19 33.07 24.24
CA ARG A 47 -36.62 33.32 24.56
C ARG A 47 -37.51 34.11 23.58
N LEU A 48 -38.58 33.46 23.15
CA LEU A 48 -40.03 33.80 23.28
C LEU A 48 -40.78 32.54 22.76
N ARG A 49 -41.69 31.85 23.49
CA ARG A 49 -43.09 32.20 23.84
C ARG A 49 -43.85 32.72 22.60
N GLU A 50 -44.99 32.18 22.14
CA GLU A 50 -45.93 31.15 22.62
C GLU A 50 -46.74 30.65 21.36
N ALA A 51 -47.66 29.67 21.31
CA ALA A 51 -48.41 28.90 22.33
C ALA A 51 -49.07 27.60 21.75
N LEU A 52 -49.45 26.68 22.64
CA LEU A 52 -50.67 25.81 22.68
C LEU A 52 -51.09 24.83 21.53
N LEU A 53 -51.22 23.54 21.94
CA LEU A 53 -52.37 22.59 21.75
C LEU A 53 -52.76 22.10 20.32
N ALA A 54 -53.25 20.87 20.09
CA ALA A 54 -53.43 19.67 20.93
C ALA A 54 -53.55 18.36 20.09
N ASN A 55 -53.43 17.22 20.77
CA ASN A 55 -53.89 15.84 20.51
C ASN A 55 -54.72 15.51 19.25
N ALA A 56 -54.43 14.34 18.63
CA ALA A 56 -55.42 13.26 18.43
C ALA A 56 -54.76 11.91 18.03
N GLU A 57 -55.40 10.81 18.40
CA GLU A 57 -55.01 9.41 18.15
C GLU A 57 -55.70 8.78 16.90
N GLU A 58 -55.37 7.50 16.68
CA GLU A 58 -56.19 6.45 16.02
C GLU A 58 -56.27 6.31 14.47
N SER A 59 -55.59 5.25 14.01
CA SER A 59 -56.21 4.05 13.39
C SER A 59 -57.03 4.13 12.08
N ARG A 60 -56.59 3.39 11.03
CA ARG A 60 -57.18 2.09 10.56
C ARG A 60 -56.87 1.68 9.10
N LYS A 61 -56.50 0.39 8.95
CA LYS A 61 -56.88 -0.61 7.91
C LYS A 61 -56.74 -0.34 6.38
N ARG A 62 -55.96 -1.22 5.72
CA ARG A 62 -56.28 -2.14 4.58
C ARG A 62 -54.97 -2.91 4.28
N LYS A 63 -54.81 -4.25 4.26
CA LYS A 63 -55.59 -5.48 3.92
C LYS A 63 -55.78 -5.79 2.42
N ARG A 64 -54.75 -6.41 1.82
CA ARG A 64 -54.72 -7.56 0.87
C ARG A 64 -53.26 -7.68 0.37
N GLY A 65 -52.62 -8.85 0.22
CA GLY A 65 -53.01 -10.23 0.52
C GLY A 65 -52.67 -11.16 -0.65
N SER A 66 -51.87 -12.22 -0.40
CA SER A 66 -51.59 -13.42 -1.24
C SER A 66 -51.11 -13.21 -2.69
N GLY A 67 -50.16 -14.00 -3.23
CA GLY A 67 -49.44 -15.14 -2.65
C GLY A 67 -48.91 -16.08 -3.75
N GLU A 68 -48.21 -17.13 -3.30
CA GLU A 68 -47.85 -18.39 -4.00
C GLU A 68 -46.58 -18.45 -4.87
N GLU A 69 -45.92 -19.60 -4.70
CA GLU A 69 -44.63 -20.06 -5.23
C GLU A 69 -44.84 -21.32 -6.08
N CYS A 70 -43.92 -21.59 -7.03
CA CYS A 70 -43.34 -22.91 -7.43
C CYS A 70 -42.49 -22.67 -8.70
N GLY A 71 -41.39 -23.36 -9.03
CA GLY A 71 -41.09 -24.79 -8.90
C GLY A 71 -41.68 -25.56 -10.11
N PHE A 72 -41.00 -26.41 -10.89
CA PHE A 72 -39.60 -26.88 -10.95
C PHE A 72 -39.42 -27.66 -12.29
N GLU A 73 -38.21 -27.79 -12.88
CA GLU A 73 -37.83 -28.79 -13.94
C GLU A 73 -38.62 -28.84 -15.29
N SER A 74 -38.25 -29.59 -16.35
CA SER A 74 -36.95 -29.93 -17.03
C SER A 74 -37.20 -30.61 -18.39
N ALA A 75 -36.25 -30.52 -19.34
CA ALA A 75 -36.17 -31.23 -20.65
C ALA A 75 -37.34 -30.95 -21.66
N SER A 76 -37.23 -31.07 -22.99
CA SER A 76 -36.38 -31.86 -23.92
C SER A 76 -36.23 -31.10 -25.29
N THR A 77 -35.22 -31.28 -26.15
CA THR A 77 -35.19 -32.25 -27.31
C THR A 77 -36.39 -32.02 -28.28
N GLU A 78 -36.30 -31.72 -29.59
CA GLU A 78 -35.24 -31.80 -30.61
C GLU A 78 -35.49 -30.97 -31.91
N TYR A 79 -34.62 -31.16 -32.93
CA TYR A 79 -34.51 -30.52 -34.26
C TYR A 79 -35.79 -30.30 -35.13
N ALA A 80 -35.79 -29.24 -35.95
CA ALA A 80 -35.74 -29.34 -37.44
C ALA A 80 -35.77 -27.98 -38.19
N LEU A 81 -34.91 -27.84 -39.21
CA LEU A 81 -35.00 -26.90 -40.35
C LEU A 81 -35.55 -27.70 -41.55
N PRO A 82 -36.28 -27.10 -42.53
CA PRO A 82 -35.65 -26.55 -43.75
C PRO A 82 -36.43 -25.36 -44.42
N THR A 83 -35.79 -24.37 -45.09
CA THR A 83 -35.62 -24.23 -46.59
C THR A 83 -36.94 -23.86 -47.33
N SER A 84 -37.07 -22.92 -48.31
CA SER A 84 -36.16 -22.13 -49.17
C SER A 84 -36.89 -20.97 -49.91
N GLN A 85 -36.15 -19.97 -50.42
CA GLN A 85 -36.39 -19.16 -51.66
C GLN A 85 -37.71 -18.32 -51.76
N THR A 86 -37.94 -17.35 -52.65
CA THR A 86 -37.26 -16.84 -53.88
C THR A 86 -37.37 -15.29 -53.97
N ALA A 87 -36.98 -14.67 -55.09
CA ALA A 87 -36.65 -13.24 -55.24
C ALA A 87 -37.70 -12.34 -55.95
N CYS A 88 -37.29 -11.09 -56.25
CA CYS A 88 -37.73 -10.18 -57.33
C CYS A 88 -38.72 -9.02 -57.06
N ALA A 89 -38.13 -7.83 -56.81
CA ALA A 89 -38.20 -6.62 -57.66
C ALA A 89 -39.49 -5.77 -57.84
N ALA A 90 -39.22 -4.49 -58.16
CA ALA A 90 -40.06 -3.46 -58.82
C ALA A 90 -40.96 -2.52 -57.97
N SER A 91 -40.38 -1.38 -57.63
CA SER A 91 -40.90 0.00 -57.74
C SER A 91 -42.40 0.28 -57.96
N LEU A 92 -42.96 1.19 -57.16
CA LEU A 92 -43.43 2.50 -57.66
C LEU A 92 -43.64 3.51 -56.52
N SER A 93 -43.58 4.79 -56.86
CA SER A 93 -43.57 5.94 -55.95
C SER A 93 -44.95 6.52 -55.67
N THR A 94 -45.27 6.80 -54.41
CA THR A 94 -46.33 7.75 -54.03
C THR A 94 -45.90 8.56 -52.80
N ILE A 95 -46.04 9.88 -52.89
CA ILE A 95 -45.71 10.85 -51.83
C ILE A 95 -46.95 11.11 -50.96
N PRO A 96 -46.86 11.04 -49.63
CA PRO A 96 -47.80 11.68 -48.71
C PRO A 96 -47.15 12.86 -47.94
N PRO A 97 -47.95 13.83 -47.47
CA PRO A 97 -47.45 15.14 -47.00
C PRO A 97 -46.98 15.16 -45.53
N ASP A 98 -46.26 16.25 -45.23
CA ASP A 98 -45.94 16.86 -43.94
C ASP A 98 -46.09 16.02 -42.66
N ARG A 99 -44.94 15.73 -42.04
CA ARG A 99 -44.83 15.34 -40.63
C ARG A 99 -43.92 16.29 -39.85
N PRO A 100 -44.25 16.60 -38.58
CA PRO A 100 -43.54 17.58 -37.77
C PRO A 100 -42.12 17.11 -37.39
N ILE A 101 -41.26 18.10 -37.13
CA ILE A 101 -39.85 17.92 -36.78
C ILE A 101 -39.73 17.22 -35.42
N CYS A 102 -39.40 15.92 -35.42
CA CYS A 102 -38.93 15.22 -34.23
C CYS A 102 -37.42 15.45 -34.03
N PRO A 103 -36.94 15.58 -32.78
CA PRO A 103 -35.51 15.72 -32.50
C PRO A 103 -34.72 14.45 -32.90
N PRO A 104 -33.42 14.57 -33.22
CA PRO A 104 -32.64 13.47 -33.77
C PRO A 104 -32.58 12.27 -32.82
N ARG A 105 -33.16 11.15 -33.28
CA ARG A 105 -33.11 9.85 -32.61
C ARG A 105 -31.66 9.36 -32.62
N TRP A 106 -30.99 9.44 -31.47
CA TRP A 106 -29.65 8.90 -31.26
C TRP A 106 -29.63 7.42 -31.66
N GLN A 107 -29.02 7.11 -32.81
CA GLN A 107 -28.79 5.72 -33.17
C GLN A 107 -27.65 5.17 -32.30
N PRO A 108 -27.80 3.98 -31.70
CA PRO A 108 -26.72 3.37 -30.94
C PRO A 108 -25.54 3.10 -31.88
N LEU A 109 -24.40 3.74 -31.62
CA LEU A 109 -23.16 3.39 -32.33
C LEU A 109 -22.90 1.90 -32.11
N LYS A 110 -22.92 1.13 -33.19
CA LYS A 110 -22.52 -0.27 -33.18
C LYS A 110 -21.11 -0.34 -32.58
N PRO A 111 -20.87 -1.18 -31.55
CA PRO A 111 -19.55 -1.25 -30.92
C PRO A 111 -18.50 -1.58 -31.99
N PRO A 112 -17.33 -0.91 -31.97
CA PRO A 112 -16.32 -1.10 -32.99
C PRO A 112 -15.90 -2.57 -33.00
N ARG A 113 -16.16 -3.26 -34.10
CA ARG A 113 -15.76 -4.67 -34.28
C ARG A 113 -14.26 -4.77 -33.99
N PRO A 114 -13.79 -5.70 -33.13
CA PRO A 114 -12.38 -5.87 -32.88
C PRO A 114 -11.69 -6.18 -34.21
N ARG A 115 -10.85 -5.24 -34.68
CA ARG A 115 -10.01 -5.48 -35.85
C ARG A 115 -9.14 -6.68 -35.52
N LYS A 116 -9.24 -7.76 -36.32
CA LYS A 116 -8.26 -8.86 -36.25
C LYS A 116 -6.88 -8.24 -36.37
N LEU A 117 -6.13 -8.27 -35.27
CA LEU A 117 -4.78 -7.71 -35.21
C LEU A 117 -3.95 -8.51 -36.21
N LYS A 118 -3.51 -7.88 -37.31
CA LYS A 118 -2.53 -8.50 -38.20
C LYS A 118 -1.33 -8.86 -37.33
N GLY A 119 -0.88 -10.11 -37.39
CA GLY A 119 0.25 -10.59 -36.60
C GLY A 119 1.47 -9.68 -36.81
N PRO A 120 2.26 -9.41 -35.76
CA PRO A 120 3.31 -8.40 -35.81
C PRO A 120 4.34 -8.72 -36.90
N THR A 121 4.29 -7.95 -37.98
CA THR A 121 5.27 -7.95 -39.06
C THR A 121 6.64 -7.58 -38.49
N LYS A 122 7.57 -8.55 -38.43
CA LYS A 122 8.96 -8.37 -37.94
C LYS A 122 9.02 -7.65 -36.59
N GLY A 123 8.40 -8.25 -35.57
CA GLY A 123 8.50 -7.75 -34.20
C GLY A 123 9.91 -7.84 -33.61
N VAL A 124 10.19 -6.99 -32.62
CA VAL A 124 11.35 -7.13 -31.73
C VAL A 124 11.28 -8.51 -31.04
N ASP A 125 12.41 -9.20 -31.00
CA ASP A 125 12.50 -10.56 -30.45
C ASP A 125 12.10 -10.64 -28.97
N LEU A 126 11.57 -11.79 -28.55
CA LEU A 126 11.16 -12.02 -27.17
C LEU A 126 12.35 -11.91 -26.20
N ASP A 127 13.54 -12.34 -26.63
CA ASP A 127 14.78 -12.22 -25.85
C ASP A 127 15.23 -10.76 -25.70
N CYS A 128 15.00 -9.92 -26.71
CA CYS A 128 15.21 -8.47 -26.59
C CYS A 128 14.22 -7.86 -25.59
N TRP A 129 12.94 -8.25 -25.61
CA TRP A 129 11.96 -7.80 -24.61
C TRP A 129 12.33 -8.27 -23.19
N PHE A 130 12.78 -9.52 -23.04
CA PHE A 130 13.25 -10.04 -21.76
C PHE A 130 14.43 -9.21 -21.24
N THR A 131 15.43 -8.98 -22.10
CA THR A 131 16.65 -8.22 -21.77
C THR A 131 16.35 -6.76 -21.42
N ILE A 132 15.43 -6.09 -22.12
CA ILE A 132 15.07 -4.70 -21.81
C ILE A 132 14.29 -4.62 -20.49
N LEU A 133 13.32 -5.52 -20.30
CA LEU A 133 12.44 -5.48 -19.14
C LEU A 133 13.10 -6.02 -17.86
N SER A 134 14.16 -6.82 -17.95
CA SER A 134 14.89 -7.34 -16.79
C SER A 134 15.55 -6.23 -15.95
N PHE A 135 15.96 -5.13 -16.59
CA PHE A 135 16.50 -3.93 -15.93
C PHE A 135 15.42 -2.98 -15.39
N SER A 136 14.14 -3.20 -15.70
CA SER A 136 13.04 -2.35 -15.20
C SER A 136 12.74 -2.64 -13.72
N ASP A 137 12.37 -1.62 -12.94
CA ASP A 137 11.91 -1.79 -11.54
C ASP A 137 10.59 -2.62 -11.54
N PRO A 138 10.36 -3.57 -10.61
CA PRO A 138 9.08 -4.28 -10.50
C PRO A 138 7.84 -3.37 -10.47
N ALA A 139 7.93 -2.16 -9.92
CA ALA A 139 6.87 -1.15 -9.97
C ALA A 139 6.60 -0.64 -11.40
N GLN A 140 7.64 -0.49 -12.23
CA GLN A 140 7.51 -0.14 -13.65
C GLN A 140 6.94 -1.31 -14.44
N LEU A 141 7.36 -2.55 -14.15
CA LEU A 141 6.78 -3.76 -14.76
C LEU A 141 5.26 -3.83 -14.49
N LEU A 142 4.80 -3.56 -13.26
CA LEU A 142 3.36 -3.48 -12.95
C LEU A 142 2.65 -2.40 -13.77
N ALA A 143 3.24 -1.21 -13.88
CA ALA A 143 2.66 -0.12 -14.66
C ALA A 143 2.52 -0.50 -16.13
N MET A 144 3.58 -1.02 -16.75
CA MET A 144 3.57 -1.49 -18.15
C MET A 144 2.59 -2.65 -18.36
N ARG A 145 2.49 -3.61 -17.42
CA ARG A 145 1.51 -4.71 -17.48
C ARG A 145 0.07 -4.21 -17.57
N ARG A 146 -0.23 -3.05 -16.98
CA ARG A 146 -1.58 -2.47 -16.92
C ARG A 146 -1.91 -1.57 -18.09
N THR A 147 -0.91 -0.86 -18.63
CA THR A 147 -1.10 0.15 -19.68
C THR A 147 -0.81 -0.37 -21.09
N ILE A 148 0.03 -1.40 -21.24
CA ILE A 148 0.49 -1.91 -22.53
C ILE A 148 0.03 -3.37 -22.72
N PRO A 149 -0.92 -3.66 -23.63
CA PRO A 149 -1.46 -5.01 -23.82
C PRO A 149 -0.42 -6.08 -24.21
N SER A 150 0.63 -5.74 -24.97
CA SER A 150 1.71 -6.69 -25.27
C SER A 150 2.51 -7.06 -24.01
N CYS A 151 2.85 -6.08 -23.18
CA CYS A 151 3.48 -6.32 -21.88
C CYS A 151 2.57 -7.11 -20.93
N TYR A 152 1.23 -6.96 -21.00
CA TYR A 152 0.31 -7.77 -20.19
C TYR A 152 0.54 -9.28 -20.40
N TYR A 153 0.54 -9.73 -21.65
CA TYR A 153 0.73 -11.14 -21.99
C TYR A 153 2.17 -11.59 -21.71
N PHE A 154 3.16 -10.82 -22.18
CA PHE A 154 4.57 -11.15 -21.97
C PHE A 154 4.92 -11.32 -20.48
N LEU A 155 4.47 -10.40 -19.62
CA LEU A 155 4.73 -10.43 -18.17
C LEU A 155 3.87 -11.43 -17.40
N ARG A 156 2.78 -11.94 -18.00
CA ARG A 156 2.00 -13.06 -17.45
C ARG A 156 2.72 -14.38 -17.71
N ASP A 157 3.28 -14.53 -18.91
CA ASP A 157 3.83 -15.80 -19.41
C ASP A 157 5.32 -16.01 -19.04
N ASN A 158 6.01 -14.95 -18.59
CA ASN A 158 7.41 -14.99 -18.16
C ASN A 158 7.59 -14.67 -16.66
N PRO A 159 7.28 -15.60 -15.73
CA PRO A 159 7.40 -15.36 -14.29
C PRO A 159 8.85 -15.14 -13.81
N THR A 160 9.83 -15.72 -14.51
CA THR A 160 11.28 -15.60 -14.21
C THR A 160 11.80 -14.16 -14.33
N LEU A 161 11.19 -13.34 -15.19
CA LEU A 161 11.54 -11.94 -15.37
C LEU A 161 11.30 -11.12 -14.09
N TRP A 162 10.20 -11.37 -13.39
CA TRP A 162 9.89 -10.71 -12.11
C TRP A 162 10.95 -11.01 -11.06
N LYS A 163 11.42 -12.25 -10.99
CA LYS A 163 12.53 -12.66 -10.11
C LYS A 163 13.83 -11.96 -10.48
N HIS A 164 14.17 -11.90 -11.78
CA HIS A 164 15.38 -11.22 -12.24
C HIS A 164 15.36 -9.73 -11.91
N SER A 165 14.26 -9.04 -12.25
CA SER A 165 14.04 -7.62 -11.95
C SER A 165 14.10 -7.33 -10.44
N ARG A 166 13.45 -8.17 -9.61
CA ARG A 166 13.53 -8.09 -8.14
C ARG A 166 14.98 -8.20 -7.64
N ASN A 167 15.72 -9.19 -8.12
CA ASN A 167 17.10 -9.44 -7.70
C ASN A 167 18.06 -8.33 -8.17
N TYR A 168 17.85 -7.78 -9.37
CA TYR A 168 18.65 -6.67 -9.90
C TYR A 168 18.47 -5.39 -9.07
N HIS A 169 17.23 -5.05 -8.69
CA HIS A 169 16.93 -3.80 -7.98
C HIS A 169 17.10 -3.86 -6.46
N TYR A 170 16.93 -5.03 -5.83
CA TYR A 170 16.94 -5.15 -4.36
C TYR A 170 18.00 -6.13 -3.82
N GLY A 171 18.68 -6.88 -4.69
CA GLY A 171 19.68 -7.87 -4.30
C GLY A 171 19.13 -8.95 -3.35
N SER A 172 20.03 -9.55 -2.56
CA SER A 172 19.68 -10.52 -1.51
C SER A 172 19.10 -9.90 -0.24
N ALA A 173 19.02 -8.57 -0.15
CA ALA A 173 18.52 -7.87 1.04
C ALA A 173 16.99 -7.95 1.18
N LEU A 174 16.26 -8.05 0.06
CA LEU A 174 14.81 -8.27 0.06
C LEU A 174 14.52 -9.77 0.17
N PRO A 175 13.73 -10.22 1.16
CA PRO A 175 13.30 -11.61 1.27
C PRO A 175 12.68 -12.19 -0.01
N GLU A 176 13.01 -13.44 -0.32
CA GLU A 176 12.32 -14.24 -1.35
C GLU A 176 10.82 -14.38 -1.00
N PRO A 177 9.92 -14.44 -2.00
CA PRO A 177 8.50 -14.67 -1.74
C PRO A 177 8.26 -16.03 -1.06
N PRO A 178 7.27 -16.14 -0.16
CA PRO A 178 6.84 -17.44 0.36
C PRO A 178 6.21 -18.27 -0.77
N SER A 179 6.21 -19.60 -0.61
CA SER A 179 5.65 -20.57 -1.59
C SER A 179 4.20 -20.28 -2.01
N GLU A 180 3.44 -19.59 -1.16
CA GLU A 180 2.05 -19.19 -1.39
C GLU A 180 1.87 -17.94 -2.28
N LEU A 181 2.97 -17.28 -2.69
CA LEU A 181 2.95 -16.13 -3.58
C LEU A 181 3.82 -16.36 -4.82
N THR A 182 3.23 -16.13 -5.99
CA THR A 182 4.00 -15.92 -7.22
C THR A 182 4.79 -14.61 -7.16
N GLU A 183 5.93 -14.54 -7.86
CA GLU A 183 6.75 -13.32 -7.98
C GLU A 183 5.92 -12.09 -8.42
N PHE A 184 4.95 -12.27 -9.33
CA PHE A 184 4.03 -11.21 -9.71
C PHE A 184 3.12 -10.77 -8.55
N GLN A 185 2.50 -11.70 -7.82
CA GLN A 185 1.65 -11.35 -6.67
C GLN A 185 2.46 -10.67 -5.57
N TYR A 186 3.72 -11.08 -5.38
CA TYR A 186 4.63 -10.43 -4.45
C TYR A 186 4.98 -9.00 -4.88
N ALA A 187 5.31 -8.79 -6.16
CA ALA A 187 5.54 -7.46 -6.72
C ALA A 187 4.29 -6.58 -6.60
N ASP A 188 3.10 -7.09 -6.95
CA ASP A 188 1.81 -6.39 -6.82
C ASP A 188 1.51 -6.04 -5.36
N LEU A 189 1.72 -6.97 -4.43
CA LEU A 189 1.54 -6.78 -2.99
C LEU A 189 2.55 -5.80 -2.37
N ARG A 190 3.71 -5.60 -3.01
CA ARG A 190 4.73 -4.62 -2.59
C ARG A 190 4.49 -3.24 -3.22
N HIS A 191 4.47 -3.14 -4.54
CA HIS A 191 4.58 -1.87 -5.27
C HIS A 191 3.26 -1.20 -5.67
N ASP A 192 2.17 -1.96 -5.83
CA ASP A 192 0.86 -1.41 -6.20
C ASP A 192 0.23 -0.47 -5.15
N HIS A 193 -0.88 0.19 -5.49
CA HIS A 193 -1.71 1.00 -4.61
C HIS A 193 -3.18 0.60 -4.73
N GLY A 194 -3.85 0.41 -3.59
CA GLY A 194 -5.28 0.12 -3.55
C GLY A 194 -5.63 -0.97 -2.56
N CYS A 195 -6.77 -0.85 -1.87
CA CYS A 195 -7.22 -1.92 -0.98
C CYS A 195 -7.63 -3.14 -1.81
N MET A 196 -7.02 -4.31 -1.60
CA MET A 196 -7.37 -5.54 -2.34
C MET A 196 -8.85 -5.92 -2.20
N SER A 197 -9.51 -5.52 -1.10
CA SER A 197 -10.93 -5.74 -0.84
C SER A 197 -11.83 -4.68 -1.48
N CYS A 198 -11.87 -3.45 -0.94
CA CYS A 198 -12.82 -2.41 -1.38
C CYS A 198 -12.29 -1.49 -2.50
N LYS A 199 -11.08 -1.76 -3.03
CA LYS A 199 -10.39 -0.96 -4.06
C LYS A 199 -10.15 0.51 -3.70
N ALA A 200 -10.29 0.88 -2.41
CA ALA A 200 -10.01 2.23 -1.93
C ALA A 200 -8.61 2.72 -2.37
N PRO A 201 -8.51 3.85 -3.10
CA PRO A 201 -7.27 4.31 -3.72
C PRO A 201 -6.22 4.70 -2.69
N ASN A 202 -4.97 4.82 -3.12
CA ASN A 202 -3.82 5.25 -2.29
C ASN A 202 -3.53 4.39 -1.04
N THR A 203 -4.23 3.28 -0.84
CA THR A 203 -3.88 2.29 0.18
C THR A 203 -2.51 1.69 -0.16
N ARG A 204 -1.50 1.98 0.66
CA ARG A 204 -0.12 1.48 0.46
C ARG A 204 0.33 0.46 1.52
N LYS A 205 -0.23 0.49 2.74
CA LYS A 205 0.19 -0.45 3.81
C LYS A 205 -0.16 -1.89 3.43
N THR A 206 0.86 -2.73 3.46
CA THR A 206 0.77 -4.18 3.31
C THR A 206 0.89 -4.82 4.68
N TYR A 207 0.05 -5.82 4.93
CA TYR A 207 0.04 -6.61 6.16
C TYR A 207 0.68 -7.96 5.83
N TRP A 208 2.00 -8.06 5.99
CA TRP A 208 2.77 -9.22 5.56
C TRP A 208 2.34 -10.52 6.26
N ALA A 209 1.92 -10.44 7.54
CA ALA A 209 1.29 -11.55 8.27
C ALA A 209 0.11 -12.21 7.51
N PHE A 210 -0.65 -11.42 6.76
CA PHE A 210 -1.84 -11.88 6.03
C PHE A 210 -1.60 -11.96 4.51
N LEU A 211 -0.44 -11.50 4.03
CA LEU A 211 -0.13 -11.34 2.60
C LEU A 211 -1.21 -10.51 1.85
N ARG A 212 -1.68 -9.41 2.46
CA ARG A 212 -2.74 -8.54 1.90
C ARG A 212 -2.45 -7.06 2.08
N ARG A 213 -2.82 -6.26 1.09
CA ARG A 213 -2.84 -4.79 1.13
C ARG A 213 -4.27 -4.30 1.38
N TRP A 214 -4.56 -3.76 2.57
CA TRP A 214 -5.91 -3.31 2.94
C TRP A 214 -5.91 -1.90 3.55
N CYS A 215 -7.05 -1.20 3.48
CA CYS A 215 -7.26 -0.01 4.28
C CYS A 215 -7.59 -0.41 5.74
N LYS A 216 -7.45 0.52 6.70
CA LYS A 216 -7.70 0.25 8.13
C LYS A 216 -9.08 -0.37 8.37
N THR A 217 -10.12 0.16 7.71
CA THR A 217 -11.50 -0.36 7.79
C THR A 217 -11.61 -1.81 7.34
N CYS A 218 -11.05 -2.17 6.16
CA CYS A 218 -11.13 -3.55 5.66
C CYS A 218 -10.27 -4.53 6.45
N LEU A 219 -9.17 -4.09 7.07
CA LEU A 219 -8.43 -4.92 8.01
C LEU A 219 -9.32 -5.22 9.22
N GLN A 220 -9.77 -4.18 9.92
CA GLN A 220 -10.58 -4.30 11.13
C GLN A 220 -11.88 -5.08 10.91
N SER A 221 -12.52 -4.97 9.74
CA SER A 221 -13.74 -5.72 9.41
C SER A 221 -13.51 -7.20 9.05
N LYS A 222 -12.26 -7.62 8.83
CA LYS A 222 -11.91 -8.99 8.42
C LYS A 222 -11.06 -9.74 9.44
N THR A 223 -10.54 -9.04 10.43
CA THR A 223 -9.75 -9.60 11.53
C THR A 223 -10.59 -9.73 12.79
N LEU A 224 -10.51 -10.87 13.47
CA LEU A 224 -10.96 -11.03 14.85
C LEU A 224 -9.78 -10.93 15.82
N ARG A 225 -10.03 -10.53 17.06
CA ARG A 225 -9.08 -10.70 18.15
C ARG A 225 -9.08 -12.15 18.62
N GLU A 226 -8.00 -12.59 19.23
CA GLU A 226 -7.85 -13.93 19.80
C GLU A 226 -9.01 -14.37 20.70
N HIS A 227 -9.41 -13.52 21.65
CA HIS A 227 -10.60 -13.73 22.49
C HIS A 227 -11.90 -13.99 21.70
N ASP A 228 -12.05 -13.37 20.53
CA ASP A 228 -13.26 -13.47 19.70
C ASP A 228 -13.14 -14.63 18.68
N ALA A 229 -11.91 -15.09 18.41
CA ALA A 229 -11.61 -16.20 17.51
C ALA A 229 -11.67 -17.56 18.20
N ILE A 230 -11.21 -17.67 19.46
CA ILE A 230 -11.22 -18.91 20.26
C ILE A 230 -12.63 -19.53 20.33
N PRO A 231 -13.73 -18.80 20.62
CA PRO A 231 -15.08 -19.36 20.62
C PRO A 231 -15.54 -19.92 19.26
N LEU A 232 -14.93 -19.49 18.15
CA LEU A 232 -15.22 -19.99 16.81
C LEU A 232 -14.34 -21.20 16.42
N LEU A 233 -13.27 -21.47 17.16
CA LEU A 233 -12.46 -22.68 17.03
C LEU A 233 -13.15 -23.84 17.78
N ARG A 234 -14.34 -24.22 17.31
CA ARG A 234 -15.11 -25.37 17.80
C ARG A 234 -15.56 -26.27 16.66
N SER A 235 -15.60 -27.57 16.91
CA SER A 235 -16.14 -28.54 15.95
C SER A 235 -17.67 -28.41 15.82
N ALA A 236 -18.25 -29.11 14.85
CA ALA A 236 -19.71 -29.28 14.77
C ALA A 236 -20.31 -29.99 16.00
N SER A 237 -19.52 -30.82 16.69
CA SER A 237 -19.86 -31.48 17.97
C SER A 237 -19.60 -30.60 19.21
N GLY A 238 -19.10 -29.37 19.04
CA GLY A 238 -18.81 -28.43 20.14
C GLY A 238 -17.45 -28.62 20.83
N GLU A 239 -16.64 -29.59 20.37
CA GLU A 239 -15.28 -29.86 20.87
C GLU A 239 -14.38 -28.64 20.71
N ASP A 240 -13.46 -28.45 21.65
CA ASP A 240 -12.50 -27.35 21.62
C ASP A 240 -11.39 -27.61 20.59
N LEU A 241 -11.29 -26.74 19.59
CA LEU A 241 -10.27 -26.77 18.55
C LEU A 241 -9.25 -25.64 18.72
N SER A 242 -9.13 -25.06 19.93
CA SER A 242 -8.21 -23.95 20.21
C SER A 242 -6.77 -24.24 19.80
N PHE A 243 -6.31 -25.51 19.79
CA PHE A 243 -4.98 -25.89 19.30
C PHE A 243 -4.72 -25.50 17.83
N LEU A 244 -5.76 -25.33 17.00
CA LEU A 244 -5.65 -24.90 15.60
C LEU A 244 -5.21 -23.44 15.43
N HIS A 245 -5.13 -22.64 16.50
CA HIS A 245 -4.64 -21.25 16.39
C HIS A 245 -3.17 -21.19 15.90
N THR A 246 -2.39 -22.25 16.09
CA THR A 246 -1.02 -22.39 15.58
C THR A 246 -0.97 -22.54 14.06
N CYS A 247 -2.04 -23.08 13.46
CA CYS A 247 -2.26 -23.16 12.01
C CYS A 247 -2.84 -21.88 11.41
N LEU A 248 -2.93 -20.78 12.18
CA LEU A 248 -3.46 -19.50 11.72
C LEU A 248 -2.38 -18.41 11.64
N PRO A 249 -2.24 -17.73 10.47
CA PRO A 249 -1.46 -16.51 10.38
C PRO A 249 -1.99 -15.46 11.34
N SER A 250 -1.09 -14.86 12.13
CA SER A 250 -1.42 -13.92 13.20
C SER A 250 -0.75 -12.56 12.99
N GLY A 251 -1.48 -11.50 13.33
CA GLY A 251 -0.96 -10.13 13.43
C GLY A 251 -1.16 -9.58 14.84
N ILE A 252 -0.68 -8.36 15.07
CA ILE A 252 -0.80 -7.65 16.35
C ILE A 252 -1.54 -6.32 16.17
N PHE A 253 -2.52 -6.07 17.02
CA PHE A 253 -3.07 -4.74 17.28
C PHE A 253 -2.54 -4.13 18.57
N ASP A 254 -2.31 -2.81 18.56
CA ASP A 254 -2.14 -2.01 19.77
C ASP A 254 -3.48 -1.79 20.50
N SER A 255 -3.43 -1.13 21.66
CA SER A 255 -4.61 -0.75 22.46
C SER A 255 -5.60 0.15 21.70
N TRP A 256 -5.14 0.90 20.69
CA TRP A 256 -5.92 1.81 19.84
C TRP A 256 -6.42 1.16 18.53
N GLY A 257 -6.19 -0.15 18.36
CA GLY A 257 -6.61 -0.90 17.17
C GLY A 257 -5.85 -0.53 15.89
N ASN A 258 -4.61 -0.07 15.99
CA ASN A 258 -3.68 0.01 14.87
C ASN A 258 -2.86 -1.27 14.78
N PHE A 259 -2.52 -1.67 13.55
CA PHE A 259 -1.65 -2.81 13.29
C PHE A 259 -0.19 -2.47 13.63
N ALA A 260 0.34 -3.16 14.64
CA ALA A 260 1.68 -2.99 15.18
C ALA A 260 2.74 -3.86 14.49
N GLY A 261 2.39 -5.07 14.04
CA GLY A 261 3.30 -5.99 13.36
C GLY A 261 2.77 -7.42 13.23
N VAL A 262 3.64 -8.34 12.82
CA VAL A 262 3.39 -9.80 12.81
C VAL A 262 3.23 -10.35 14.23
N GLY A 263 2.33 -11.33 14.40
CA GLY A 263 2.00 -11.96 15.69
C GLY A 263 2.56 -13.39 15.88
N PRO A 264 2.34 -14.00 17.07
CA PRO A 264 1.40 -13.57 18.12
C PRO A 264 1.93 -12.44 19.01
N ALA A 265 1.05 -11.85 19.83
CA ALA A 265 1.46 -10.86 20.83
C ALA A 265 2.16 -11.52 22.03
N THR A 266 3.28 -10.95 22.48
CA THR A 266 4.03 -11.42 23.66
C THR A 266 3.74 -10.66 24.95
N THR A 267 2.94 -9.57 24.88
CA THR A 267 2.62 -8.71 26.03
C THR A 267 1.14 -8.36 26.06
N HIS A 268 0.55 -8.25 27.26
CA HIS A 268 -0.89 -8.00 27.44
C HIS A 268 -1.39 -6.64 26.89
N ALA A 269 -0.49 -5.68 26.65
CA ALA A 269 -0.83 -4.40 26.01
C ALA A 269 -1.14 -4.56 24.51
N LEU A 270 -0.69 -5.66 23.91
CA LEU A 270 -0.82 -6.02 22.51
C LEU A 270 -1.84 -7.15 22.35
N LYS A 271 -2.58 -7.15 21.24
CA LYS A 271 -3.68 -8.09 21.01
C LYS A 271 -3.42 -8.88 19.73
N THR A 272 -3.30 -10.20 19.85
CA THR A 272 -3.23 -11.09 18.67
C THR A 272 -4.52 -11.01 17.88
N ILE A 273 -4.40 -10.99 16.55
CA ILE A 273 -5.52 -11.00 15.62
C ILE A 273 -5.34 -12.04 14.51
N TYR A 274 -6.46 -12.61 14.06
CA TYR A 274 -6.55 -13.63 13.02
C TYR A 274 -7.54 -13.22 11.93
N LEU A 275 -7.42 -13.76 10.71
CA LEU A 275 -8.44 -13.55 9.68
C LEU A 275 -9.69 -14.41 9.96
N LEU A 276 -10.87 -13.79 9.94
CA LEU A 276 -12.15 -14.49 10.08
C LEU A 276 -12.35 -15.57 8.99
N SER A 277 -11.85 -15.33 7.78
CA SER A 277 -11.86 -16.31 6.70
C SER A 277 -11.06 -17.57 7.03
N ASP A 278 -9.92 -17.38 7.69
CA ASP A 278 -8.94 -18.43 7.89
C ASP A 278 -9.33 -19.29 9.11
N VAL A 279 -9.87 -18.65 10.18
CA VAL A 279 -10.54 -19.32 11.30
C VAL A 279 -11.68 -20.22 10.80
N ARG A 280 -12.59 -19.69 9.97
CA ARG A 280 -13.70 -20.48 9.42
C ARG A 280 -13.20 -21.61 8.50
N LYS A 281 -12.17 -21.34 7.69
CA LYS A 281 -11.60 -22.32 6.77
C LYS A 281 -10.93 -23.48 7.53
N ILE A 282 -10.11 -23.21 8.55
CA ILE A 282 -9.41 -24.30 9.28
C ILE A 282 -10.39 -25.20 10.04
N VAL A 283 -11.47 -24.63 10.59
CA VAL A 283 -12.54 -25.40 11.26
C VAL A 283 -13.34 -26.23 10.25
N ALA A 284 -13.66 -25.68 9.07
CA ALA A 284 -14.32 -26.43 8.01
C ALA A 284 -13.45 -27.60 7.48
N GLU A 285 -12.15 -27.36 7.29
CA GLU A 285 -11.20 -28.41 6.89
C GLU A 285 -11.06 -29.50 7.97
N TYR A 286 -10.95 -29.12 9.25
CA TYR A 286 -10.93 -30.07 10.37
C TYR A 286 -12.19 -30.94 10.41
N ASN A 287 -13.37 -30.32 10.35
CA ASN A 287 -14.66 -31.04 10.38
C ASN A 287 -14.80 -31.97 9.16
N HIS A 288 -14.29 -31.58 7.98
CA HIS A 288 -14.32 -32.40 6.78
C HIS A 288 -13.49 -33.67 6.92
N ILE A 289 -12.24 -33.55 7.38
CA ILE A 289 -11.34 -34.70 7.55
C ILE A 289 -11.83 -35.59 8.70
N LYS A 290 -12.33 -34.99 9.79
CA LYS A 290 -12.96 -35.75 10.88
C LYS A 290 -14.19 -36.55 10.43
N ALA A 291 -14.97 -36.02 9.47
CA ALA A 291 -16.12 -36.73 8.89
C ALA A 291 -15.72 -37.82 7.87
N GLN A 292 -14.50 -37.78 7.34
CA GLN A 292 -13.94 -38.81 6.45
C GLN A 292 -13.25 -39.94 7.22
N ASN A 293 -12.73 -39.64 8.41
CA ASN A 293 -12.13 -40.63 9.29
C ASN A 293 -13.20 -41.55 9.90
N THR A 294 -13.17 -42.82 9.51
CA THR A 294 -14.08 -43.88 10.04
C THR A 294 -13.41 -44.71 11.14
N ASP A 295 -12.09 -44.66 11.28
CA ASP A 295 -11.31 -45.42 12.26
C ASP A 295 -10.76 -44.51 13.38
N PRO A 296 -11.32 -44.56 14.60
CA PRO A 296 -10.82 -43.80 15.74
C PRO A 296 -9.34 -44.07 16.09
N ALA A 297 -8.79 -45.22 15.71
CA ALA A 297 -7.38 -45.55 15.97
C ALA A 297 -6.43 -44.79 15.02
N SER A 298 -6.81 -44.58 13.76
CA SER A 298 -5.99 -43.83 12.79
C SER A 298 -6.08 -42.31 12.97
N TRP A 299 -7.16 -41.80 13.58
CA TRP A 299 -7.47 -40.36 13.67
C TRP A 299 -6.31 -39.49 14.16
N SER A 300 -5.59 -39.91 15.21
CA SER A 300 -4.47 -39.12 15.76
C SER A 300 -3.32 -38.95 14.76
N ALA A 301 -3.02 -39.99 13.99
CA ALA A 301 -1.96 -39.97 12.97
C ALA A 301 -2.37 -39.11 11.76
N GLU A 302 -3.61 -39.26 11.29
CA GLU A 302 -4.18 -38.45 10.19
C GLU A 302 -4.26 -36.96 10.56
N LEU A 303 -4.74 -36.65 11.77
CA LEU A 303 -4.80 -35.29 12.29
C LEU A 303 -3.40 -34.67 12.35
N HIS A 304 -2.39 -35.41 12.83
CA HIS A 304 -1.00 -34.92 12.86
C HIS A 304 -0.44 -34.70 11.45
N ALA A 305 -0.68 -35.62 10.52
CA ALA A 305 -0.24 -35.53 9.13
C ALA A 305 -0.83 -34.32 8.39
N TRP A 306 -2.06 -33.91 8.71
CA TRP A 306 -2.70 -32.70 8.20
C TRP A 306 -2.26 -31.41 8.93
N TYR A 307 -2.11 -31.48 10.26
CA TYR A 307 -1.79 -30.34 11.11
C TYR A 307 -0.34 -29.85 10.95
N SER A 308 0.62 -30.78 10.96
CA SER A 308 2.06 -30.48 10.97
C SER A 308 2.51 -29.64 9.75
N PRO A 309 2.12 -29.96 8.50
CA PRO A 309 2.43 -29.13 7.34
C PRO A 309 1.84 -27.71 7.43
N LYS A 310 0.66 -27.53 8.04
CA LYS A 310 0.03 -26.21 8.18
C LYS A 310 0.75 -25.32 9.18
N VAL A 311 1.15 -25.87 10.32
CA VAL A 311 1.99 -25.15 11.30
C VAL A 311 3.30 -24.71 10.63
N LYS A 312 3.93 -25.59 9.85
CA LYS A 312 5.16 -25.25 9.10
C LYS A 312 4.95 -24.09 8.13
N VAL A 313 3.90 -24.11 7.31
CA VAL A 313 3.58 -23.02 6.37
C VAL A 313 3.32 -21.69 7.10
N VAL A 314 2.64 -21.72 8.24
CA VAL A 314 2.38 -20.52 9.05
C VAL A 314 3.67 -19.96 9.67
N GLU A 315 4.57 -20.82 10.13
CA GLU A 315 5.88 -20.40 10.66
C GLU A 315 6.80 -19.85 9.56
N GLU A 316 6.84 -20.48 8.38
CA GLU A 316 7.54 -19.95 7.20
C GLU A 316 7.01 -18.56 6.82
N ARG A 317 5.67 -18.40 6.80
CA ARG A 317 5.02 -17.10 6.56
C ARG A 317 5.33 -16.07 7.64
N ARG A 318 5.35 -16.46 8.93
CA ARG A 318 5.72 -15.60 10.07
C ARG A 318 7.16 -15.12 9.94
N SER A 319 8.09 -16.04 9.67
CA SER A 319 9.52 -15.74 9.46
C SER A 319 9.73 -14.79 8.28
N PHE A 320 9.08 -15.06 7.13
CA PHE A 320 9.07 -14.16 5.97
C PHE A 320 8.55 -12.76 6.33
N ALA A 321 7.40 -12.70 7.02
CA ALA A 321 6.76 -11.43 7.34
C ALA A 321 7.59 -10.58 8.32
N HIS A 322 8.24 -11.17 9.33
CA HIS A 322 9.19 -10.47 10.20
C HIS A 322 10.41 -9.94 9.42
N LYS A 323 11.00 -10.76 8.52
CA LYS A 323 12.11 -10.33 7.66
C LYS A 323 11.69 -9.15 6.76
N MET A 324 10.46 -9.19 6.24
CA MET A 324 9.89 -8.11 5.43
C MET A 324 9.67 -6.82 6.22
N GLU A 325 9.05 -6.89 7.41
CA GLU A 325 8.85 -5.71 8.26
C GLU A 325 10.20 -5.10 8.69
N GLY A 326 11.19 -5.94 9.03
CA GLY A 326 12.55 -5.51 9.33
C GLY A 326 13.25 -4.84 8.15
N TYR A 327 13.15 -5.40 6.94
CA TYR A 327 13.67 -4.78 5.72
C TYR A 327 13.01 -3.43 5.42
N GLU A 328 11.68 -3.34 5.57
CA GLU A 328 10.94 -2.10 5.34
C GLU A 328 11.18 -1.02 6.40
N GLU A 329 11.47 -1.41 7.65
CA GLU A 329 11.93 -0.49 8.70
C GLU A 329 13.36 -0.03 8.43
N ALA A 330 14.30 -0.93 8.13
CA ALA A 330 15.67 -0.57 7.76
C ALA A 330 15.70 0.40 6.56
N ALA A 331 14.93 0.13 5.51
CA ALA A 331 14.80 1.02 4.35
C ALA A 331 14.12 2.36 4.67
N ARG A 332 13.34 2.48 5.77
CA ARG A 332 12.83 3.77 6.29
C ARG A 332 13.87 4.48 7.16
N GLY A 333 14.61 3.75 7.99
CA GLY A 333 15.70 4.23 8.82
C GLY A 333 16.82 4.86 7.99
N THR A 334 17.32 4.16 6.96
CA THR A 334 18.38 4.66 6.06
C THR A 334 17.97 5.96 5.37
N ARG A 335 16.73 6.07 4.87
CA ARG A 335 16.21 7.32 4.27
C ARG A 335 16.09 8.45 5.30
N THR A 336 15.67 8.15 6.52
CA THR A 336 15.57 9.14 7.60
C THR A 336 16.95 9.65 8.01
N SER A 337 17.94 8.76 8.11
CA SER A 337 19.34 9.08 8.37
C SER A 337 19.96 9.94 7.25
N ASP A 338 19.82 9.51 6.00
CA ASP A 338 20.24 10.27 4.81
C ASP A 338 19.61 11.68 4.76
N TYR A 339 18.33 11.81 5.11
CA TYR A 339 17.66 13.11 5.20
C TYR A 339 18.20 13.97 6.35
N ALA A 340 18.55 13.38 7.50
CA ALA A 340 19.19 14.09 8.60
C ALA A 340 20.60 14.57 8.21
N LEU A 341 21.42 13.70 7.62
CA LEU A 341 22.76 14.02 7.10
C LEU A 341 22.70 15.15 6.07
N LYS A 342 21.77 15.10 5.11
CA LYS A 342 21.56 16.15 4.10
C LYS A 342 21.16 17.49 4.74
N LYS A 343 20.30 17.50 5.75
CA LYS A 343 19.93 18.72 6.48
C LYS A 343 21.12 19.32 7.24
N THR A 344 21.91 18.49 7.92
CA THR A 344 23.12 18.92 8.65
C THR A 344 24.18 19.46 7.69
N ALA A 345 24.48 18.75 6.60
CA ALA A 345 25.41 19.24 5.57
C ALA A 345 24.95 20.59 4.97
N ARG A 346 23.63 20.75 4.75
CA ARG A 346 23.02 21.98 4.24
C ARG A 346 23.10 23.15 5.24
N ARG A 347 22.88 22.88 6.53
CA ARG A 347 23.10 23.85 7.63
C ARG A 347 24.55 24.34 7.63
N ASN A 348 25.50 23.41 7.71
CA ASN A 348 26.93 23.71 7.80
C ASN A 348 27.42 24.48 6.56
N TYR A 349 26.99 24.10 5.36
CA TYR A 349 27.32 24.80 4.11
C TYR A 349 26.82 26.25 4.12
N PHE A 350 25.54 26.48 4.46
CA PHE A 350 25.01 27.84 4.50
C PHE A 350 25.64 28.71 5.59
N GLN A 351 25.98 28.14 6.76
CA GLN A 351 26.73 28.85 7.80
C GLN A 351 28.14 29.24 7.33
N ASN A 352 28.86 28.33 6.65
CA ASN A 352 30.18 28.59 6.10
C ASN A 352 30.18 29.59 4.92
N GLU A 353 29.11 29.67 4.13
CA GLU A 353 28.99 30.70 3.10
C GLU A 353 28.55 32.05 3.68
N ALA A 354 27.72 32.05 4.74
CA ALA A 354 27.26 33.25 5.42
C ALA A 354 28.34 33.95 6.26
N SER A 355 29.30 33.20 6.82
CA SER A 355 30.46 33.76 7.53
C SER A 355 31.47 34.45 6.60
N LYS A 356 31.43 34.18 5.28
CA LYS A 356 32.27 34.83 4.25
C LYS A 356 31.68 36.14 3.72
N LEU A 357 30.45 36.50 4.12
CA LEU A 357 29.82 37.74 3.70
C LEU A 357 30.43 38.94 4.43
N MET A 358 30.25 40.14 3.87
CA MET A 358 30.62 41.40 4.50
C MET A 358 29.37 42.29 4.59
N PRO A 359 28.89 42.61 5.81
CA PRO A 359 29.31 42.07 7.10
C PRO A 359 29.00 40.55 7.23
N PRO A 360 29.77 39.79 8.03
CA PRO A 360 29.50 38.37 8.25
C PRO A 360 28.17 38.18 8.96
N ILE A 361 27.49 37.08 8.66
CA ILE A 361 26.22 36.70 9.29
C ILE A 361 26.48 35.50 10.21
N THR A 362 26.14 35.64 11.47
CA THR A 362 26.38 34.62 12.50
C THR A 362 25.27 33.57 12.54
N ALA A 363 25.57 32.36 13.04
CA ALA A 363 24.57 31.29 13.13
C ALA A 363 23.30 31.65 13.93
N PRO A 364 23.36 32.36 15.08
CA PRO A 364 22.15 32.78 15.81
C PRO A 364 21.25 33.74 14.99
N GLU A 365 21.85 34.66 14.23
CA GLU A 365 21.10 35.55 13.34
C GLU A 365 20.42 34.77 12.21
N MET A 366 21.10 33.78 11.63
CA MET A 366 20.51 32.89 10.63
C MET A 366 19.33 32.11 11.21
N GLU A 367 19.42 31.59 12.42
CA GLU A 367 18.35 30.80 13.05
C GLU A 367 17.08 31.62 13.32
N CYS A 368 17.21 32.93 13.57
CA CYS A 368 16.07 33.85 13.62
C CYS A 368 15.36 33.99 12.25
N CYS A 369 16.11 33.95 11.14
CA CYS A 369 15.62 34.20 9.78
C CYS A 369 14.64 33.10 9.26
N PRO A 370 13.37 33.43 8.94
CA PRO A 370 12.40 32.47 8.41
C PRO A 370 12.81 31.83 7.07
N SER A 371 13.55 32.52 6.22
CA SER A 371 14.02 31.95 4.96
C SER A 371 15.12 30.92 5.15
N TYR A 372 16.04 31.12 6.10
CA TYR A 372 17.04 30.11 6.47
C TYR A 372 16.40 28.85 7.06
N ARG A 373 15.51 29.01 8.05
CA ARG A 373 14.79 27.88 8.67
C ARG A 373 14.06 27.02 7.64
N ARG A 374 13.40 27.63 6.66
CA ARG A 374 12.78 26.91 5.53
C ARG A 374 13.82 26.27 4.60
N ALA A 375 14.93 26.93 4.33
CA ALA A 375 15.96 26.41 3.43
C ALA A 375 16.69 25.18 3.99
N VAL A 376 16.94 25.11 5.30
CA VAL A 376 17.63 23.96 5.94
C VAL A 376 16.74 22.74 6.17
N THR A 377 15.41 22.87 6.19
CA THR A 377 14.51 21.71 6.32
C THR A 377 14.38 20.89 5.05
N ILE A 378 14.83 21.40 3.90
CA ILE A 378 14.77 20.70 2.61
C ILE A 378 15.82 19.57 2.59
N PRO A 379 15.41 18.29 2.43
CA PRO A 379 16.33 17.14 2.42
C PRO A 379 17.02 16.98 1.06
N LYS A 380 17.75 18.02 0.63
CA LYS A 380 18.57 18.04 -0.58
C LYS A 380 19.99 18.46 -0.21
N ALA A 381 20.98 17.85 -0.86
CA ALA A 381 22.38 18.25 -0.72
C ALA A 381 22.54 19.77 -0.93
N PRO A 382 23.45 20.44 -0.20
CA PRO A 382 23.80 21.82 -0.48
C PRO A 382 24.32 21.98 -1.91
N ASN A 383 23.99 23.11 -2.54
CA ASN A 383 24.56 23.51 -3.82
C ASN A 383 24.58 25.04 -3.92
N ASN A 384 25.49 25.57 -4.75
CA ASN A 384 25.70 27.01 -4.92
C ASN A 384 24.41 27.72 -5.39
N THR A 385 23.65 27.12 -6.31
CA THR A 385 22.36 27.66 -6.78
C THR A 385 21.38 27.94 -5.63
N SER A 386 21.27 27.03 -4.67
CA SER A 386 20.38 27.22 -3.52
C SER A 386 20.92 28.19 -2.47
N TRP A 387 22.24 28.41 -2.43
CA TRP A 387 22.84 29.50 -1.67
C TRP A 387 22.53 30.86 -2.31
N LEU A 388 22.76 31.01 -3.62
CA LEU A 388 22.44 32.24 -4.37
C LEU A 388 20.95 32.63 -4.27
N GLN A 389 20.03 31.67 -4.15
CA GLN A 389 18.60 31.91 -3.92
C GLN A 389 18.23 32.27 -2.46
N LEU A 390 19.08 31.91 -1.50
CA LEU A 390 18.89 32.17 -0.07
C LEU A 390 19.53 33.50 0.33
N ARG A 391 20.78 33.73 -0.10
CA ARG A 391 21.63 34.87 0.24
C ARG A 391 20.90 36.24 0.26
N PRO A 392 20.25 36.72 -0.82
CA PRO A 392 19.62 38.05 -0.81
C PRO A 392 18.41 38.15 0.13
N LYS A 393 17.78 37.02 0.48
CA LYS A 393 16.71 36.97 1.48
C LYS A 393 17.29 37.01 2.90
N LEU A 394 18.40 36.32 3.10
CA LEU A 394 19.12 36.27 4.37
C LEU A 394 19.75 37.62 4.71
N GLU A 395 20.45 38.26 3.77
CA GLU A 395 21.04 39.59 3.95
C GLU A 395 19.98 40.62 4.36
N ARG A 396 18.80 40.61 3.72
CA ARG A 396 17.67 41.47 4.08
C ARG A 396 17.07 41.11 5.45
N GLU A 397 16.77 39.84 5.71
CA GLU A 397 16.18 39.40 6.99
C GLU A 397 17.12 39.72 8.18
N VAL A 398 18.44 39.62 7.99
CA VAL A 398 19.45 39.97 9.01
C VAL A 398 19.61 41.48 9.17
N ALA A 399 19.57 42.27 8.09
CA ALA A 399 19.55 43.72 8.19
C ALA A 399 18.33 44.23 8.98
N GLU A 400 17.15 43.65 8.73
CA GLU A 400 15.93 43.93 9.50
C GLU A 400 16.03 43.52 10.98
N LEU A 401 16.71 42.41 11.30
CA LEU A 401 16.95 41.99 12.68
C LEU A 401 17.91 42.94 13.41
N ARG A 402 19.04 43.29 12.78
CA ARG A 402 20.02 44.24 13.34
C ARG A 402 19.40 45.62 13.59
N ALA A 403 18.57 46.11 12.66
CA ALA A 403 17.83 47.37 12.83
C ALA A 403 16.82 47.35 14.00
N LYS A 404 16.38 46.17 14.46
CA LYS A 404 15.45 46.00 15.58
C LYS A 404 16.15 45.76 16.93
N GLY A 405 17.47 45.92 17.00
CA GLY A 405 18.27 45.68 18.21
C GLY A 405 19.00 44.33 18.23
N GLY A 406 18.99 43.58 17.12
CA GLY A 406 19.70 42.30 17.00
C GLY A 406 18.79 41.06 17.18
N PRO A 407 19.38 39.84 17.24
CA PRO A 407 18.66 38.68 17.72
C PRO A 407 18.22 38.93 19.17
N PRO A 408 17.04 38.44 19.61
CA PRO A 408 16.66 38.55 21.01
C PRO A 408 17.73 37.85 21.85
N ASP A 409 18.32 38.59 22.80
CA ASP A 409 19.35 38.04 23.67
C ASP A 409 18.85 36.73 24.28
N GLN A 410 19.69 35.70 24.19
CA GLN A 410 19.50 34.48 24.96
C GLN A 410 19.84 34.80 26.42
N HIS A 411 19.03 35.65 27.05
CA HIS A 411 19.06 35.81 28.49
C HIS A 411 18.94 34.41 29.09
N PRO A 412 19.96 33.91 29.82
CA PRO A 412 19.79 32.68 30.57
C PRO A 412 18.56 32.88 31.46
N PRO A 413 17.67 31.88 31.61
CA PRO A 413 16.46 32.03 32.39
C PRO A 413 16.86 32.47 33.80
N THR A 414 16.68 33.76 34.08
CA THR A 414 17.04 34.36 35.36
C THR A 414 16.13 33.69 36.37
N ALA A 415 16.71 32.84 37.22
CA ALA A 415 15.94 32.11 38.20
C ALA A 415 15.25 33.12 39.12
N SER A 416 13.95 33.34 38.91
CA SER A 416 13.12 34.10 39.83
C SER A 416 13.10 33.34 41.14
N ALA A 417 13.98 33.76 42.05
CA ALA A 417 14.00 33.31 43.43
C ALA A 417 12.70 33.76 44.11
N SER A 418 11.71 32.88 44.10
CA SER A 418 10.54 32.92 44.95
C SER A 418 10.32 31.49 45.40
N GLY A 419 10.94 31.16 46.53
CA GLY A 419 11.11 29.79 46.96
C GLY A 419 9.82 29.19 47.51
N THR A 420 9.65 27.89 47.29
CA THR A 420 9.24 26.98 48.35
C THR A 420 10.01 25.68 48.16
N SER A 421 10.64 25.21 49.24
CA SER A 421 11.62 24.13 49.21
C SER A 421 10.98 22.74 49.13
N THR A 422 11.46 21.91 48.20
CA THR A 422 11.42 20.45 48.35
C THR A 422 12.73 19.87 47.79
N PRO A 423 13.55 19.16 48.59
CA PRO A 423 14.84 18.67 48.12
C PRO A 423 14.65 17.42 47.24
N MET A 424 15.05 17.50 45.98
CA MET A 424 15.31 16.33 45.15
C MET A 424 16.82 16.25 44.90
N ALA A 425 17.41 15.13 45.31
CA ALA A 425 18.85 14.93 45.26
C ALA A 425 19.37 14.98 43.82
N VAL A 426 20.46 15.70 43.62
CA VAL A 426 21.27 15.65 42.40
C VAL A 426 21.92 14.27 42.35
N MET A 427 21.59 13.48 41.32
CA MET A 427 22.45 12.38 40.90
C MET A 427 22.86 12.59 39.45
N ASP A 428 24.07 13.10 39.29
CA ASP A 428 24.73 13.25 38.00
C ASP A 428 25.19 11.86 37.54
N GLN A 429 24.55 11.32 36.50
CA GLN A 429 25.00 10.09 35.85
C GLN A 429 25.12 10.28 34.34
N LEU A 430 26.39 10.37 33.92
CA LEU A 430 26.87 10.00 32.60
C LEU A 430 26.08 8.80 32.06
N GLN A 431 25.37 8.97 30.93
CA GLN A 431 24.74 7.84 30.25
C GLN A 431 25.83 6.85 29.76
N PRO A 432 25.87 5.60 30.25
CA PRO A 432 26.66 4.58 29.62
C PRO A 432 25.96 4.19 28.31
N GLN A 433 26.73 3.89 27.26
CA GLN A 433 26.15 3.22 26.10
C GLN A 433 25.51 1.90 26.55
N ARG A 434 24.21 1.73 26.26
CA ARG A 434 23.52 0.45 26.43
C ARG A 434 24.09 -0.58 25.43
N ARG A 435 25.17 -1.25 25.82
CA ARG A 435 25.47 -2.58 25.28
C ARG A 435 24.34 -3.50 25.72
N PHE A 436 23.65 -4.11 24.77
CA PHE A 436 22.72 -5.19 25.06
C PHE A 436 23.52 -6.38 25.64
N PRO A 437 23.10 -6.95 26.78
CA PRO A 437 23.63 -8.25 27.18
C PRO A 437 23.11 -9.29 26.19
N VAL A 438 24.04 -9.92 25.46
CA VAL A 438 23.77 -11.21 24.82
C VAL A 438 23.63 -12.23 25.96
N LEU A 439 22.40 -12.55 26.32
CA LEU A 439 22.15 -13.67 27.23
C LEU A 439 22.47 -14.98 26.52
N PRO A 440 23.13 -15.94 27.19
CA PRO A 440 23.51 -17.20 26.57
C PRO A 440 22.27 -18.03 26.22
N SER A 441 22.37 -18.76 25.12
CA SER A 441 21.33 -19.69 24.68
C SER A 441 21.10 -20.77 25.74
N ILE A 442 19.92 -20.79 26.36
CA ILE A 442 19.49 -21.90 27.21
C ILE A 442 19.13 -23.05 26.26
N GLY A 443 20.10 -23.93 26.02
CA GLY A 443 19.90 -25.13 25.24
C GLY A 443 18.96 -26.10 25.95
N PHE A 444 17.80 -26.36 25.37
CA PHE A 444 17.02 -27.53 25.73
C PHE A 444 17.78 -28.78 25.28
N ALA A 445 18.41 -29.45 26.24
CA ALA A 445 19.05 -30.75 26.02
C ALA A 445 17.99 -31.83 25.81
N LEU A 446 17.67 -32.12 24.55
CA LEU A 446 17.04 -33.38 24.19
C LEU A 446 18.09 -34.49 24.32
N GLY A 447 17.88 -35.38 25.29
CA GLY A 447 18.77 -36.52 25.54
C GLY A 447 18.76 -37.49 24.38
N TYR A 448 19.85 -37.56 23.63
CA TYR A 448 20.12 -38.67 22.73
C TYR A 448 20.77 -39.81 23.52
N HIS A 449 20.11 -40.98 23.50
CA HIS A 449 20.72 -42.20 24.02
C HIS A 449 21.97 -42.56 23.22
N LEU A 450 23.05 -42.88 23.94
CA LEU A 450 24.27 -43.46 23.38
C LEU A 450 23.96 -44.86 22.84
N GLY A 451 23.76 -44.96 21.53
CA GLY A 451 23.79 -46.22 20.79
C GLY A 451 25.24 -46.62 20.50
N THR A 452 25.62 -47.82 20.94
CA THR A 452 26.96 -48.39 20.78
C THR A 452 27.33 -48.60 19.30
N ALA A 453 28.59 -48.28 18.95
CA ALA A 453 29.15 -48.58 17.64
C ALA A 453 29.60 -50.06 17.55
N PRO A 454 29.34 -50.76 16.43
CA PRO A 454 30.05 -51.99 16.06
C PRO A 454 31.36 -51.68 15.29
N PRO A 455 32.32 -52.62 15.25
CA PRO A 455 33.68 -52.35 14.77
C PRO A 455 33.87 -52.48 13.25
N HIS A 456 35.03 -52.00 12.81
CA HIS A 456 35.59 -52.16 11.47
C HIS A 456 35.48 -53.58 10.88
N SER A 457 35.22 -53.64 9.58
CA SER A 457 35.74 -54.69 8.69
C SER A 457 36.35 -54.07 7.44
N TYR A 458 37.56 -54.54 7.10
CA TYR A 458 38.20 -54.30 5.81
C TYR A 458 37.46 -55.10 4.71
N PHE A 459 37.45 -54.62 3.46
CA PHE A 459 38.19 -55.25 2.33
C PHE A 459 37.83 -54.60 0.98
N PHE A 460 38.87 -54.42 0.15
CA PHE A 460 38.91 -54.11 -1.30
C PHE A 460 38.09 -52.94 -1.85
#